data_AF-A0A529PTI4-F1
#
_entry.id   AF-A0A529PTI4-F1
#
_cell.length_a   1.000
_cell.length_b   1.000
_cell.length_c   1.000
_cell.angle_alpha   90.00
_cell.angle_beta   90.00
_cell.angle_gamma   90.00
#
_symmetry.space_group_name_H-M   'P 1'
#
loop_
_entity.id
_entity.type
_entity.pdbx_description
1 polymer ?
#
loop_
_entity_poly.entity_id
_entity_poly.type
_entity_poly.pdbx_seq_one_letter_code
_entity_poly.pdbx_strand_id
1 'polypeptide(L)'
;VVLHDKSAYGQGVADAVKATMNAGGLKEVDYEGINAGEKDYSALVTKLKELKADVVYFGGYHPEAGLILRQAAEQNVKFQLIMPD
;
A
#
# COMPACT_ATOMS: atom_id res chain seq x y z
N VAL A 1 -5.52 3.58 2.21
CA VAL A 1 -4.19 3.44 2.85
C VAL A 1 -3.13 3.70 1.79
N VAL A 2 -2.03 4.35 2.15
CA VAL A 2 -0.92 4.65 1.23
C VAL A 2 0.31 3.87 1.71
N LEU A 3 0.89 3.10 0.82
CA LEU A 3 2.05 2.24 1.07
C LEU A 3 3.18 2.57 0.10
N HIS A 4 4.42 2.38 0.54
CA HIS A 4 5.59 2.54 -0.33
C HIS A 4 6.70 1.54 -0.03
N ASP A 5 7.52 1.18 -1.02
CA ASP A 5 8.61 0.19 -0.86
C ASP A 5 9.87 0.71 -0.13
N LYS A 6 9.76 1.89 0.48
CA LYS A 6 10.86 2.69 1.09
C LYS A 6 11.98 3.12 0.13
N SER A 7 11.96 2.72 -1.14
CA SER A 7 12.85 3.33 -2.13
C SER A 7 12.52 4.80 -2.36
N ALA A 8 13.50 5.56 -2.82
CA ALA A 8 13.33 6.96 -3.19
C ALA A 8 12.22 7.13 -4.25
N TYR A 9 12.10 6.17 -5.18
CA TYR A 9 11.02 6.13 -6.16
C TYR A 9 9.65 5.93 -5.51
N GLY A 10 9.46 4.83 -4.78
CA GLY A 10 8.18 4.53 -4.15
C GLY A 10 7.73 5.57 -3.13
N GLN A 11 8.67 6.09 -2.32
CA GLN A 11 8.40 7.19 -1.39
C GLN A 11 7.98 8.46 -2.13
N GLY A 12 8.71 8.85 -3.19
CA GLY A 12 8.38 10.05 -3.95
C GLY A 12 6.99 9.97 -4.58
N VAL A 13 6.63 8.82 -5.15
CA VAL A 13 5.30 8.62 -5.74
C VAL A 13 4.21 8.57 -4.67
N ALA A 14 4.43 7.86 -3.56
CA ALA A 14 3.46 7.79 -2.47
C ALA A 14 3.23 9.15 -1.82
N ASP A 15 4.28 9.96 -1.63
CA ASP A 15 4.16 11.30 -1.08
C ASP A 15 3.41 12.25 -2.04
N ALA A 16 3.68 12.16 -3.34
CA ALA A 16 2.96 12.92 -4.37
C ALA A 16 1.46 12.58 -4.39
N VAL A 17 1.11 11.29 -4.31
CA VAL A 17 -0.29 10.86 -4.24
C VAL A 17 -0.93 11.30 -2.93
N LYS A 18 -0.25 11.15 -1.80
CA LYS A 18 -0.71 11.64 -0.49
C LYS A 18 -1.02 13.14 -0.52
N ALA A 19 -0.11 13.94 -1.08
CA ALA A 19 -0.26 15.38 -1.22
C ALA A 19 -1.43 15.74 -2.14
N THR A 20 -1.55 15.07 -3.29
CA THR A 20 -2.65 15.29 -4.25
C THR A 20 -4.00 14.92 -3.65
N MET A 21 -4.06 13.80 -2.93
CA MET A 21 -5.26 13.32 -2.26
C MET A 21 -5.71 14.30 -1.16
N ASN A 22 -4.77 14.75 -0.31
CA ASN A 22 -5.05 15.75 0.72
C ASN A 22 -5.48 17.10 0.14
N ALA A 23 -4.87 17.53 -0.98
CA ALA A 23 -5.28 18.74 -1.68
C ALA A 23 -6.73 18.64 -2.21
N GLY A 24 -7.17 17.43 -2.58
CA GLY A 24 -8.55 17.11 -2.94
C GLY A 24 -9.51 16.95 -1.75
N GLY A 25 -9.03 17.13 -0.50
CA GLY A 25 -9.83 16.98 0.72
C GLY A 25 -9.98 15.54 1.23
N LEU A 26 -9.28 14.59 0.62
CA LEU A 26 -9.25 13.19 1.04
C LEU A 26 -8.01 12.94 1.92
N LYS A 27 -8.20 12.34 3.09
CA LYS A 27 -7.09 11.99 4.00
C LYS A 27 -6.82 10.50 3.99
N GLU A 28 -5.55 10.13 3.97
CA GLU A 28 -5.16 8.74 4.12
C GLU A 28 -5.47 8.22 5.52
N VAL A 29 -5.98 7.00 5.57
CA VAL A 29 -6.23 6.28 6.84
C VAL A 29 -4.91 5.92 7.52
N ASP A 30 -3.91 5.57 6.72
CA ASP A 30 -2.59 5.14 7.19
C ASP A 30 -1.59 5.37 6.04
N TYR A 31 -0.37 5.74 6.40
CA TYR A 31 0.77 5.93 5.51
C TYR A 31 1.95 5.12 6.05
N GLU A 32 2.38 4.09 5.32
CA GLU A 32 3.40 3.17 5.83
C GLU A 32 4.38 2.70 4.75
N GLY A 33 5.62 2.46 5.18
CA GLY A 33 6.69 1.96 4.32
C GLY A 33 6.91 0.47 4.53
N ILE A 34 6.80 -0.32 3.46
CA ILE A 34 7.24 -1.72 3.44
C ILE A 34 8.71 -1.79 3.03
N ASN A 35 9.39 -2.90 3.34
CA ASN A 35 10.72 -3.14 2.79
C ASN A 35 10.59 -3.85 1.44
N ALA A 36 11.16 -3.29 0.38
CA ALA A 36 11.28 -3.99 -0.89
C ALA A 36 12.04 -5.32 -0.70
N GLY A 37 11.54 -6.40 -1.31
CA GLY A 37 12.13 -7.74 -1.20
C GLY A 37 11.75 -8.53 0.06
N GLU A 38 10.87 -8.00 0.90
CA GLU A 38 10.25 -8.80 1.98
C GLU A 38 9.50 -9.99 1.36
N LYS A 39 9.61 -11.15 1.99
CA LYS A 39 8.89 -12.37 1.56
C LYS A 39 7.60 -12.61 2.32
N ASP A 40 7.40 -11.87 3.41
CA ASP A 40 6.21 -11.94 4.25
C ASP A 40 5.68 -10.54 4.54
N TYR A 41 4.51 -10.24 3.97
CA TYR A 41 3.72 -9.05 4.24
C TYR A 41 2.48 -9.40 5.08
N SER A 42 2.48 -10.54 5.79
CA SER A 42 1.30 -11.02 6.51
C SER A 42 0.88 -10.05 7.62
N ALA A 43 1.86 -9.42 8.28
CA ALA A 43 1.64 -8.38 9.28
C ALA A 43 0.98 -7.13 8.68
N LEU A 44 1.44 -6.69 7.50
CA LEU A 44 0.86 -5.58 6.76
C LEU A 44 -0.59 -5.87 6.39
N VAL A 45 -0.86 -7.06 5.84
CA VAL A 45 -2.22 -7.49 5.47
C VAL A 45 -3.13 -7.55 6.70
N THR A 46 -2.63 -8.04 7.84
CA THR A 46 -3.39 -8.05 9.10
C THR A 46 -3.76 -6.63 9.51
N LYS A 47 -2.80 -5.70 9.44
CA LYS A 47 -3.05 -4.29 9.73
C LYS A 47 -4.07 -3.67 8.77
N LEU A 48 -3.96 -3.94 7.46
CA LEU A 48 -4.94 -3.47 6.46
C LEU A 48 -6.36 -3.99 6.76
N LYS A 49 -6.48 -5.21 7.26
CA LYS A 49 -7.75 -5.80 7.71
C LYS A 49 -8.31 -5.09 8.94
N GLU A 50 -7.47 -4.80 9.93
CA GLU A 50 -7.87 -4.06 11.13
C GLU A 50 -8.32 -2.63 10.80
N LEU A 51 -7.61 -1.98 9.89
CA LEU A 51 -7.96 -0.67 9.34
C LEU A 51 -9.18 -0.69 8.43
N LYS A 52 -9.69 -1.87 8.08
CA LYS A 52 -10.76 -2.08 7.08
C LYS A 52 -10.50 -1.29 5.80
N ALA A 53 -9.27 -1.37 5.29
CA ALA A 53 -8.89 -0.63 4.10
C ALA A 53 -9.62 -1.16 2.87
N ASP A 54 -10.50 -0.36 2.27
CA ASP A 54 -11.13 -0.69 0.98
C ASP A 54 -10.20 -0.45 -0.20
N VAL A 55 -9.35 0.58 -0.11
CA VAL A 55 -8.41 0.99 -1.16
C VAL A 55 -7.01 1.15 -0.59
N VAL A 56 -6.04 0.53 -1.26
CA VAL A 56 -4.62 0.55 -0.90
C VAL A 56 -3.84 1.08 -2.09
N TYR A 57 -3.21 2.24 -1.93
CA TYR A 57 -2.26 2.75 -2.89
C TYR A 57 -0.88 2.20 -2.57
N PHE A 58 -0.17 1.66 -3.55
CA PHE A 58 1.19 1.14 -3.40
C PHE A 58 2.13 1.85 -4.37
N GLY A 59 3.00 2.70 -3.83
CA GLY A 59 4.11 3.32 -4.55
C GLY A 59 5.35 2.44 -4.45
N GLY A 60 5.60 1.60 -5.45
CA GLY A 60 6.75 0.70 -5.46
C GLY A 60 6.72 -0.24 -6.65
N TYR A 61 7.50 -1.32 -6.59
CA TYR A 61 7.60 -2.27 -7.70
C TYR A 61 6.47 -3.32 -7.68
N HIS A 62 6.01 -3.70 -8.88
CA HIS A 62 5.03 -4.76 -9.14
C HIS A 62 5.18 -6.06 -8.31
N PRO A 63 6.39 -6.65 -8.16
CA PRO A 63 6.57 -7.89 -7.40
C PRO A 63 6.05 -7.81 -5.95
N GLU A 64 6.33 -6.73 -5.24
CA GLU A 64 5.85 -6.54 -3.87
C GLU A 64 4.32 -6.43 -3.83
N ALA A 65 3.72 -5.64 -4.73
CA ALA A 65 2.28 -5.48 -4.82
C ALA A 65 1.56 -6.82 -5.07
N GLY A 66 2.11 -7.65 -5.96
CA GLY A 66 1.58 -8.97 -6.26
C GLY A 66 1.63 -9.92 -5.05
N LEU A 67 2.73 -9.88 -4.28
CA LEU A 67 2.86 -10.70 -3.07
C LEU A 67 1.88 -10.25 -1.97
N ILE A 68 1.70 -8.93 -1.79
CA ILE A 68 0.73 -8.36 -0.86
C ILE A 68 -0.69 -8.80 -1.22
N LEU A 69 -1.09 -8.68 -2.50
CA LEU A 69 -2.40 -9.11 -2.98
C LEU A 69 -2.65 -10.60 -2.77
N ARG A 70 -1.63 -11.42 -3.02
CA ARG A 70 -1.69 -12.86 -2.79
C ARG A 70 -1.94 -13.16 -1.31
N GLN A 71 -1.15 -12.58 -0.41
CA GLN A 71 -1.29 -12.82 1.03
C GLN A 71 -2.59 -12.23 1.59
N ALA A 72 -3.06 -11.11 1.03
CA ALA A 72 -4.39 -10.56 1.31
C ALA A 72 -5.50 -11.55 0.97
N ALA A 73 -5.43 -12.16 -0.21
CA ALA A 73 -6.38 -13.20 -0.60
C ALA A 73 -6.32 -14.42 0.33
N GLU A 74 -5.12 -14.86 0.74
CA GLU A 74 -4.94 -15.94 1.71
C GLU A 74 -5.58 -15.64 3.08
N GLN A 75 -5.59 -14.38 3.50
CA GLN A 75 -6.22 -13.93 4.74
C GLN A 75 -7.69 -13.48 4.59
N ASN A 76 -8.27 -13.68 3.41
CA ASN A 76 -9.62 -13.26 3.03
C ASN A 76 -9.86 -11.75 3.22
N VAL A 77 -8.82 -10.95 2.96
CA VAL A 77 -8.86 -9.49 2.97
C VAL A 77 -9.05 -9.02 1.54
N LYS A 78 -10.12 -8.27 1.30
CA LYS A 78 -10.43 -7.70 -0.02
C LYS A 78 -10.20 -6.20 0.02
N PHE A 79 -9.37 -5.72 -0.88
CA PHE A 79 -9.16 -4.30 -1.12
C PHE A 79 -8.78 -4.08 -2.58
N GLN A 80 -8.99 -2.87 -3.06
CA GLN A 80 -8.52 -2.43 -4.36
C GLN A 80 -7.09 -1.91 -4.22
N LEU A 81 -6.14 -2.59 -4.85
CA LEU A 81 -4.76 -2.09 -4.95
C LEU A 81 -4.63 -1.16 -6.16
N ILE A 82 -4.07 0.02 -5.93
CA ILE A 82 -3.75 1.01 -6.96
C ILE A 82 -2.25 1.24 -6.94
N MET A 83 -1.60 1.19 -8.10
CA MET A 83 -0.17 1.44 -8.21
C MET A 83 0.13 2.24 -9.48
N PRO A 84 1.23 3.03 -9.51
CA PRO A 84 1.72 3.67 -10.72
C PRO A 84 2.23 2.60 -11.71
N ASP A 85 2.09 2.87 -13.02
CA ASP A 85 2.61 2.02 -14.11
C ASP A 85 4.14 1.85 -14.04
#